data_AF-A0A2H0U6J4-F1
#
_entry.id   AF-A0A2H0U6J4-F1
#
_cell.length_a   1.000
_cell.length_b   1.000
_cell.length_c   1.000
_cell.angle_alpha   90.00
_cell.angle_beta   90.00
_cell.angle_gamma   90.00
#
_symmetry.space_group_name_H-M   'P 1'
#
loop_
_entity.id
_entity.type
_entity.pdbx_description
1 polymer ?
#
loop_
_entity_poly.entity_id
_entity_poly.type
_entity_poly.pdbx_seq_one_letter_code
_entity_poly.pdbx_strand_id
1 'polypeptide(L)' 'MKVIENTGETALVHSHCPRCQGAVLSLLYTDFLGVTMMAVITDMNYDDTIRIKDSGMVKEDDVLEVYKKID' A
#
# COMPACT_ATOMS: atom_id res chain seq x y z
N MET A 1 -4.61 -4.40 -11.79
CA MET A 1 -3.31 -4.49 -11.11
C MET A 1 -2.39 -3.47 -11.73
N LYS A 2 -1.75 -2.62 -10.94
CA LYS A 2 -0.83 -1.56 -11.37
C LYS A 2 0.40 -1.59 -10.47
N VAL A 3 1.58 -1.57 -11.07
CA VAL A 3 2.83 -1.46 -10.32
C VAL A 3 2.97 -0.03 -9.83
N ILE A 4 3.20 0.13 -8.53
CA ILE A 4 3.44 1.42 -7.88
C ILE A 4 4.94 1.72 -7.87
N GLU A 5 5.74 0.74 -7.46
CA GLU A 5 7.19 0.88 -7.32
C GLU A 5 7.87 -0.48 -7.51
N ASN A 6 9.07 -0.47 -8.10
CA ASN A 6 9.94 -1.62 -8.20
C ASN A 6 11.32 -1.21 -7.69
N THR A 7 11.84 -1.92 -6.69
CA THR A 7 13.14 -1.63 -6.08
C THR A 7 13.87 -2.94 -5.83
N GLY A 8 14.91 -3.21 -6.62
CA GLY A 8 15.66 -4.46 -6.56
C GLY A 8 14.78 -5.68 -6.81
N GLU A 9 14.69 -6.56 -5.82
CA GLU A 9 13.89 -7.79 -5.80
C GLU A 9 12.46 -7.58 -5.28
N THR A 10 12.07 -6.33 -5.01
CA THR A 10 10.75 -5.98 -4.47
C THR A 10 9.87 -5.24 -5.47
N ALA A 11 8.58 -5.53 -5.45
CA ALA A 11 7.55 -4.82 -6.20
C ALA A 11 6.37 -4.46 -5.29
N LEU A 12 6.00 -3.18 -5.27
CA LEU A 12 4.77 -2.69 -4.64
C LEU A 12 3.68 -2.58 -5.70
N VAL A 13 2.53 -3.21 -5.47
CA VAL A 13 1.48 -3.39 -6.47
C VAL A 13 0.11 -3.06 -5.89
N HIS A 14 -0.64 -2.22 -6.60
CA HIS A 14 -2.06 -1.97 -6.31
C HIS A 14 -2.95 -2.86 -7.17
N SER A 15 -3.90 -3.53 -6.54
CA SER A 15 -4.89 -4.38 -7.21
C SER A 15 -6.30 -3.97 -6.82
N HIS A 16 -7.19 -3.97 -7.82
CA HIS A 16 -8.62 -3.75 -7.65
C HIS A 16 -9.37 -5.01 -8.08
N CYS A 17 -10.28 -5.50 -7.25
CA CYS A 17 -11.13 -6.62 -7.61
C CYS A 17 -12.41 -6.11 -8.28
N PRO A 18 -12.66 -6.39 -9.58
CA PRO A 18 -13.85 -5.90 -10.27
C PRO A 18 -15.16 -6.53 -9.76
N ARG A 19 -15.09 -7.63 -8.99
CA ARG A 19 -16.28 -8.31 -8.45
C ARG A 19 -16.72 -7.73 -7.10
N CYS A 20 -15.81 -7.68 -6.12
CA CYS A 20 -16.14 -7.18 -4.77
C CYS A 20 -15.78 -5.70 -4.58
N GLN A 21 -15.15 -5.06 -5.56
CA GLN A 21 -14.68 -3.68 -5.51
C GLN A 21 -13.65 -3.39 -4.39
N GLY A 22 -13.09 -4.43 -3.76
CA GLY A 22 -12.02 -4.28 -2.78
C GLY A 22 -10.69 -3.92 -3.45
N ALA A 23 -9.91 -3.10 -2.77
CA ALA A 23 -8.55 -2.78 -3.14
C ALA A 23 -7.54 -3.51 -2.24
N VAL A 24 -6.43 -3.92 -2.85
CA VAL A 24 -5.34 -4.62 -2.18
C VAL A 24 -4.02 -3.97 -2.55
N LEU A 25 -3.24 -3.63 -1.54
CA LEU A 25 -1.85 -3.21 -1.69
C LEU A 25 -0.95 -4.40 -1.35
N SER A 26 -0.16 -4.86 -2.31
CA SER A 26 0.70 -6.03 -2.19
C SER A 26 2.17 -5.66 -2.33
N LEU A 27 3.00 -6.16 -1.42
CA LEU A 27 4.44 -6.17 -1.53
C LEU A 27 4.89 -7.58 -1.94
N LEU A 28 5.45 -7.70 -3.13
CA LEU A 28 6.08 -8.93 -3.60
C LEU A 28 7.58 -8.83 -3.42
N TYR A 29 8.19 -9.87 -2.87
CA TYR A 29 9.64 -10.04 -2.80
C TYR A 29 10.01 -11.34 -3.51
N THR A 30 10.97 -11.29 -4.43
CA THR A 30 11.41 -12.46 -5.20
C THR A 30 12.88 -12.74 -4.96
N ASP A 31 13.21 -13.91 -4.45
CA ASP A 31 14.58 -14.37 -4.26
C ASP A 31 14.80 -15.74 -4.94
N PHE A 32 15.95 -16.36 -4.67
CA PHE A 32 16.29 -17.67 -5.21
C PHE A 32 15.42 -18.83 -4.67
N LEU A 33 14.72 -18.62 -3.54
CA LEU A 33 13.81 -19.59 -2.94
C LEU A 33 12.38 -19.47 -3.50
N GLY A 34 12.03 -18.31 -4.05
CA GLY A 34 10.78 -18.09 -4.76
C GLY A 34 10.19 -16.70 -4.52
N VAL A 35 8.86 -16.63 -4.48
CA VAL A 35 8.13 -15.36 -4.28
C VAL A 35 7.46 -15.37 -2.92
N THR A 36 7.80 -14.38 -2.09
CA THR A 36 7.08 -14.05 -0.85
C THR A 36 6.15 -12.87 -1.12
N MET A 37 4.94 -12.91 -0.59
CA MET A 37 3.94 -11.86 -0.78
C MET A 37 3.32 -11.45 0.56
N MET A 38 3.34 -10.16 0.85
CA MET A 38 2.57 -9.54 1.92
C MET A 38 1.49 -8.64 1.30
N ALA A 39 0.30 -8.60 1.87
CA ALA A 39 -0.80 -7.81 1.33
C ALA A 39 -1.67 -7.21 2.42
N VAL A 40 -2.17 -6.00 2.17
CA VAL A 40 -3.13 -5.31 3.02
C VAL A 40 -4.37 -5.01 2.18
N ILE A 41 -5.54 -5.34 2.74
CA ILE A 41 -6.83 -4.93 2.18
C ILE A 41 -7.07 -3.49 2.61
N THR A 42 -7.43 -2.64 1.66
CA THR A 42 -7.57 -1.20 1.88
C THR A 42 -8.70 -0.64 1.01
N ASP A 43 -9.17 0.55 1.36
CA ASP A 43 -10.10 1.38 0.60
C ASP A 43 -9.38 2.35 -0.35
N MET A 44 -8.04 2.42 -0.31
CA MET A 44 -7.25 3.28 -1.19
C MET A 44 -7.39 2.88 -2.65
N ASN A 45 -7.70 3.86 -3.51
CA ASN A 45 -7.52 3.69 -4.95
C ASN A 45 -6.04 3.83 -5.36
N TYR A 46 -5.75 3.68 -6.65
CA TYR A 46 -4.38 3.76 -7.15
C TYR A 46 -3.73 5.13 -6.87
N ASP A 47 -4.46 6.21 -7.09
CA ASP A 47 -3.95 7.58 -6.93
C ASP A 47 -3.73 7.93 -5.44
N ASP A 48 -4.62 7.47 -4.55
CA ASP A 48 -4.44 7.58 -3.10
C ASP A 48 -3.16 6.87 -2.65
N THR A 49 -2.89 5.70 -3.21
CA THR A 49 -1.70 4.92 -2.86
C THR A 49 -0.42 5.62 -3.29
N ILE A 50 -0.40 6.21 -4.49
CA ILE A 50 0.73 7.02 -4.96
C ILE A 50 0.95 8.22 -4.04
N ARG A 51 -0.14 8.95 -3.71
CA ARG A 51 -0.07 10.10 -2.80
C ARG A 51 0.52 9.72 -1.44
N ILE A 52 0.05 8.63 -0.84
CA ILE A 52 0.50 8.21 0.49
C ILE A 52 1.95 7.74 0.48
N LYS A 53 2.35 6.96 -0.52
CA LYS A 53 3.75 6.53 -0.70
C LYS A 53 4.71 7.72 -0.72
N ASP A 54 4.33 8.79 -1.40
CA ASP A 54 5.17 9.98 -1.57
C ASP A 54 5.02 11.00 -0.43
N SER A 55 4.09 10.77 0.51
CA SER A 55 3.78 11.69 1.63
C SER A 55 4.72 11.57 2.84
N GLY A 56 5.74 10.70 2.77
CA GLY A 56 6.65 10.42 3.88
C GLY A 56 6.09 9.40 4.88
N MET A 57 6.93 8.98 5.83
CA MET A 57 6.54 8.00 6.84
C MET A 57 5.59 8.61 7.86
N VAL A 58 4.39 8.06 7.97
CA VAL A 58 3.42 8.41 9.03
C VAL A 58 3.94 7.93 10.38
N LYS A 59 3.94 8.83 11.37
CA LYS A 59 4.35 8.58 12.75
C LYS A 59 3.14 8.48 13.67
N GLU A 60 3.37 7.94 14.87
CA GLU A 60 2.34 7.83 15.91
C GLU A 60 1.73 9.19 16.27
N ASP A 61 2.56 10.24 16.38
CA ASP A 61 2.11 11.60 16.66
C ASP A 61 1.16 12.15 15.60
N ASP A 62 1.38 11.83 14.30
CA ASP A 62 0.50 12.27 13.22
C ASP A 62 -0.92 11.71 13.41
N VAL A 63 -1.03 10.46 13.88
CA VAL A 63 -2.31 9.81 14.19
C VAL A 63 -2.98 10.47 15.39
N LEU A 64 -2.21 10.75 16.46
CA LEU A 64 -2.72 11.41 17.66
C LEU A 64 -3.19 12.85 17.40
N GLU A 65 -2.49 13.58 16.51
CA GLU A 65 -2.89 14.92 16.10
C GLU A 65 -4.21 14.95 15.34
N VAL A 66 -4.44 13.98 14.46
CA VAL A 66 -5.72 13.86 13.75
C VAL A 66 -6.84 13.54 14.73
N TYR A 67 -6.63 12.57 15.63
CA TYR A 67 -7.62 12.18 16.64
C TYR A 67 -8.07 13.38 17.49
N LYS A 68 -7.13 14.19 18.00
CA LYS A 68 -7.44 15.39 18.80
C LYS A 68 -8.21 16.48 18.06
N LYS A 69 -8.27 16.45 16.71
CA LYS A 69 -8.98 17.44 15.89
C LYS A 69 -10.39 16.99 15.51
N ILE A 70 -10.70 15.70 15.66
CA ILE A 70 -11.99 15.10 15.29
C ILE A 70 -12.86 14.75 16.50
N ASP A 71 -12.28 14.72 17.70
CA ASP A 71 -12.98 14.75 19.01
C ASP A 71 -13.26 16.19 19.47
#